data_AF-A0AA37PLV0-F1
#
_entry.id   AF-A0AA37PLV0-F1
#
_cell.length_a   1.000
_cell.length_b   1.000
_cell.length_c   1.000
_cell.angle_alpha   90.00
_cell.angle_beta   90.00
_cell.angle_gamma   90.00
#
_symmetry.space_group_name_H-M   'P 1'
#
loop_
_entity.id
_entity.type
_entity.pdbx_description
1 polymer ?
#
loop_
_entity_poly.entity_id
_entity_poly.type
_entity_poly.pdbx_seq_one_letter_code
_entity_poly.pdbx_strand_id
1 'polypeptide(L)'
;MLQFFRVALFSTAALYIQAQARAEMGDAQVKTFAVSFALAMAALTVTPTAHADMIIANYRVVTDRDPGHMWVWALGTCTPKAPGCLTIQGVPQPNGQAAPWKSDAHLSNGRYTMVVDVPDGVRCTVQFFPSHDVYSWDAVTLAGEVVSTFDTGCGGGPGGSNTYPFQLVRW
;
A
#
# COMPACT_ATOMS: atom_id res chain seq x y z
N MET A 1 -19.49 -9.87 -22.85
CA MET A 1 -20.81 -10.40 -23.26
C MET A 1 -21.11 -11.82 -22.78
N LEU A 2 -20.13 -12.58 -22.24
CA LEU A 2 -20.32 -13.99 -21.80
C LEU A 2 -20.76 -14.17 -20.33
N GLN A 3 -20.82 -13.10 -19.52
CA GLN A 3 -21.09 -13.19 -18.07
C GLN A 3 -22.58 -13.20 -17.71
N PHE A 4 -23.46 -12.66 -18.57
CA PHE A 4 -24.89 -12.54 -18.27
C PHE A 4 -25.68 -13.85 -18.43
N PHE A 5 -25.24 -14.77 -19.29
CA PHE A 5 -25.95 -16.04 -19.51
C PHE A 5 -25.80 -17.06 -18.36
N ARG A 6 -24.75 -16.95 -17.54
CA ARG A 6 -24.56 -17.86 -16.39
C ARG A 6 -25.49 -17.55 -15.21
N VAL A 7 -25.97 -16.32 -15.08
CA VAL A 7 -26.83 -15.92 -13.95
C VAL A 7 -28.27 -16.42 -14.11
N ALA A 8 -28.78 -16.49 -15.35
CA ALA A 8 -30.17 -16.87 -15.61
C ALA A 8 -30.46 -18.37 -15.41
N LEU A 9 -29.53 -19.28 -15.75
CA LEU A 9 -29.73 -20.73 -15.55
C LEU A 9 -29.68 -21.17 -14.09
N PHE A 10 -29.00 -20.42 -13.22
CA PHE A 10 -28.94 -20.72 -11.78
C PHE A 10 -30.26 -20.40 -11.06
N SER A 11 -31.11 -19.53 -11.62
CA SER A 11 -32.33 -19.06 -10.95
C SER A 11 -33.47 -20.09 -11.04
N THR A 12 -33.64 -20.76 -12.18
CA THR A 12 -34.70 -21.77 -12.37
C THR A 12 -34.40 -23.11 -11.70
N ALA A 13 -33.13 -23.52 -11.62
CA ALA A 13 -32.74 -24.74 -10.91
C ALA A 13 -32.90 -24.59 -9.38
N ALA A 14 -32.63 -23.40 -8.83
CA ALA A 14 -32.78 -23.13 -7.39
C ALA A 14 -34.26 -23.15 -6.95
N LEU A 15 -35.16 -22.61 -7.78
CA LEU A 15 -36.61 -22.61 -7.50
C LEU A 15 -37.23 -24.01 -7.54
N TYR A 16 -36.73 -24.91 -8.40
CA TYR A 16 -37.24 -26.28 -8.50
C TYR A 16 -36.82 -27.16 -7.32
N ILE A 17 -35.61 -26.95 -6.79
CA ILE A 17 -35.10 -27.66 -5.61
C ILE A 17 -35.81 -27.18 -4.33
N GLN A 18 -36.12 -25.89 -4.21
CA GLN A 18 -36.85 -25.34 -3.06
C GLN A 18 -38.31 -25.84 -2.97
N ALA A 19 -38.97 -26.12 -4.10
CA ALA A 19 -40.35 -26.60 -4.11
C ALA A 19 -40.47 -28.08 -3.65
N GLN A 20 -39.45 -28.90 -3.93
CA GLN A 20 -39.41 -30.32 -3.58
C GLN A 20 -39.07 -30.57 -2.10
N ALA A 21 -38.27 -29.70 -1.47
CA ALA A 21 -37.85 -29.87 -0.07
C ALA A 21 -38.95 -29.55 0.97
N ARG A 22 -40.06 -28.93 0.56
CA ARG A 22 -41.10 -28.44 1.48
C ARG A 22 -42.16 -29.48 1.85
N ALA A 23 -42.19 -30.63 1.17
CA ALA A 23 -43.26 -31.62 1.32
C ALA A 23 -42.98 -32.70 2.39
N GLU A 24 -41.72 -32.94 2.79
CA GLU A 24 -41.33 -34.16 3.54
C GLU A 24 -40.25 -33.87 4.61
N MET A 25 -40.28 -32.71 5.28
CA MET A 25 -39.19 -32.30 6.18
C MET A 25 -39.70 -32.07 7.60
N GLY A 26 -39.41 -33.02 8.51
CA GLY A 26 -39.78 -32.93 9.92
C GLY A 26 -39.07 -31.78 10.64
N ASP A 27 -39.67 -31.29 11.74
CA ASP A 27 -39.25 -30.09 12.48
C ASP A 27 -37.77 -30.11 12.94
N ALA A 28 -37.23 -31.31 13.20
CA ALA A 28 -35.81 -31.51 13.49
C ALA A 28 -34.90 -31.22 12.29
N GLN A 29 -35.31 -31.61 11.08
CA GLN A 29 -34.55 -31.44 9.84
C GLN A 29 -34.58 -29.97 9.37
N VAL A 30 -35.69 -29.25 9.61
CA VAL A 30 -35.81 -27.80 9.37
C VAL A 30 -34.85 -27.02 10.28
N LYS A 31 -34.74 -27.39 11.56
CA LYS A 31 -33.80 -26.76 12.49
C LYS A 31 -32.34 -26.99 12.10
N THR A 32 -31.99 -28.21 11.67
CA THR A 32 -30.63 -28.51 11.18
C THR A 32 -30.28 -27.67 9.96
N PHE A 33 -31.20 -27.55 9.00
CA PHE A 33 -30.96 -26.74 7.79
C PHE A 33 -30.78 -25.25 8.09
N ALA A 34 -31.60 -24.70 8.99
CA ALA A 34 -31.51 -23.29 9.39
C ALA A 34 -30.17 -22.96 10.08
N VAL A 35 -29.70 -23.85 10.96
CA VAL A 35 -28.40 -23.70 11.64
C VAL A 35 -27.25 -23.78 10.63
N SER A 36 -27.28 -24.72 9.71
CA SER A 36 -26.23 -24.85 8.67
C SER A 36 -26.18 -23.63 7.74
N PHE A 37 -27.33 -23.07 7.38
CA PHE A 37 -27.39 -21.87 6.54
C PHE A 37 -26.88 -20.62 7.27
N ALA A 38 -27.22 -20.47 8.55
CA ALA A 38 -26.71 -19.37 9.38
C ALA A 38 -25.19 -19.43 9.55
N LEU A 39 -24.61 -20.63 9.76
CA LEU A 39 -23.15 -20.79 9.81
C LEU A 39 -22.46 -20.50 8.46
N ALA A 40 -23.06 -20.90 7.34
CA ALA A 40 -22.51 -20.62 6.02
C ALA A 40 -22.49 -19.11 5.69
N MET A 41 -23.53 -18.38 6.08
CA MET A 41 -23.60 -16.92 5.92
C MET A 41 -22.60 -16.18 6.82
N ALA A 42 -22.36 -16.67 8.04
CA ALA A 42 -21.37 -16.11 8.95
C ALA A 42 -19.92 -16.26 8.43
N ALA A 43 -19.63 -17.28 7.63
CA ALA A 43 -18.29 -17.49 7.06
C ALA A 43 -17.94 -16.48 5.94
N LEU A 44 -18.93 -15.85 5.30
CA LEU A 44 -18.72 -14.89 4.21
C LEU A 44 -18.28 -13.49 4.69
N THR A 45 -18.42 -13.17 5.98
CA THR A 45 -17.97 -11.88 6.52
C THR A 45 -16.48 -11.86 6.86
N VAL A 46 -15.82 -13.02 6.88
CA VAL A 46 -14.38 -13.15 7.13
C VAL A 46 -13.66 -13.37 5.81
N THR A 47 -13.71 -12.39 4.92
CA THR A 47 -12.76 -12.37 3.80
C THR A 47 -11.41 -11.90 4.33
N PRO A 48 -10.36 -12.73 4.34
CA PRO A 48 -9.02 -12.22 4.60
C PRO A 48 -8.71 -11.16 3.55
N THR A 49 -8.43 -9.93 3.99
CA THR A 49 -7.83 -8.92 3.13
C THR A 49 -6.43 -9.42 2.79
N ALA A 50 -6.28 -10.02 1.61
CA ALA A 50 -4.97 -10.28 1.04
C ALA A 50 -4.33 -8.92 0.76
N HIS A 51 -3.55 -8.42 1.71
CA HIS A 51 -2.76 -7.22 1.51
C HIS A 51 -1.62 -7.59 0.55
N ALA A 52 -1.60 -6.93 -0.60
CA ALA A 52 -0.47 -7.01 -1.51
C ALA A 52 0.69 -6.23 -0.88
N ASP A 53 1.53 -6.92 -0.11
CA ASP A 53 2.83 -6.38 0.26
C ASP A 53 3.64 -6.12 -1.01
N MET A 54 4.42 -5.05 -1.03
CA MET A 54 5.35 -4.83 -2.13
C MET A 54 6.38 -5.95 -2.22
N ILE A 55 6.77 -6.29 -3.45
CA ILE A 55 7.86 -7.23 -3.69
C ILE A 55 9.17 -6.59 -3.21
N ILE A 56 9.93 -7.29 -2.38
CA ILE A 56 11.27 -6.89 -1.95
C ILE A 56 12.19 -6.86 -3.17
N ALA A 57 12.64 -5.67 -3.55
CA ALA A 57 13.49 -5.40 -4.70
C ALA A 57 14.06 -3.98 -4.61
N ASN A 58 14.84 -3.60 -5.60
CA ASN A 58 15.22 -2.20 -5.80
C ASN A 58 14.13 -1.49 -6.63
N TYR A 59 13.83 -0.26 -6.24
CA TYR A 59 12.89 0.59 -6.97
C TYR A 59 13.53 1.94 -7.24
N ARG A 60 13.44 2.41 -8.48
CA ARG A 60 13.73 3.80 -8.80
C ARG A 60 12.57 4.68 -8.35
N VAL A 61 12.89 5.77 -7.67
CA VAL A 61 11.93 6.83 -7.34
C VAL A 61 11.89 7.82 -8.51
N VAL A 62 10.72 7.95 -9.13
CA VAL A 62 10.48 8.92 -10.18
C VAL A 62 9.75 10.10 -9.57
N THR A 63 10.46 11.21 -9.37
CA THR A 63 9.94 12.43 -8.74
C THR A 63 10.76 13.64 -9.22
N ASP A 64 10.23 14.84 -9.04
CA ASP A 64 10.89 16.11 -9.28
C ASP A 64 11.47 16.75 -7.99
N ARG A 65 11.37 16.08 -6.84
CA ARG A 65 11.92 16.52 -5.55
C ARG A 65 13.41 16.89 -5.60
N ASP A 66 14.22 16.06 -6.26
CA ASP A 66 15.68 16.23 -6.33
C ASP A 66 16.17 16.36 -7.78
N PRO A 67 16.03 17.54 -8.43
CA PRO A 67 16.46 17.72 -9.81
C PRO A 67 17.95 17.40 -10.00
N GLY A 68 18.27 16.56 -10.98
CA GLY A 68 19.65 16.15 -11.30
C GLY A 68 20.16 14.94 -10.52
N HIS A 69 19.36 14.42 -9.58
CA HIS A 69 19.62 13.18 -8.85
C HIS A 69 18.50 12.18 -9.10
N MET A 70 18.83 10.89 -9.06
CA MET A 70 17.82 9.85 -8.94
C MET A 70 18.08 9.02 -7.70
N TRP A 71 17.00 8.58 -7.06
CA TRP A 71 17.07 7.69 -5.91
C TRP A 71 16.67 6.29 -6.32
N VAL A 72 17.45 5.31 -5.85
CA VAL A 72 17.05 3.91 -5.82
C VAL A 72 16.77 3.56 -4.36
N TRP A 73 15.59 3.03 -4.10
CA TRP A 73 15.20 2.48 -2.82
C TRP A 73 15.47 0.98 -2.84
N ALA A 74 16.42 0.55 -2.01
CA ALA A 74 16.65 -0.87 -1.77
C ALA A 74 15.75 -1.32 -0.62
N LEU A 75 14.71 -2.10 -0.94
CA LEU A 75 13.77 -2.63 0.04
C LEU A 75 14.32 -3.91 0.66
N GLY A 76 14.05 -4.10 1.93
CA GLY A 76 14.31 -5.30 2.71
C GLY A 76 13.20 -5.56 3.73
N THR A 77 13.31 -6.66 4.48
CA THR A 77 12.42 -6.94 5.60
C THR A 77 12.84 -6.15 6.84
N CYS A 78 11.87 -5.65 7.60
CA CYS A 78 12.13 -5.12 8.95
C CYS A 78 12.76 -6.15 9.89
N THR A 79 13.47 -5.63 10.90
CA THR A 79 14.01 -6.44 12.01
C THR A 79 13.50 -5.86 13.34
N PRO A 80 12.65 -6.57 14.10
CA PRO A 80 12.10 -7.90 13.81
C PRO A 80 11.15 -7.89 12.60
N LYS A 81 11.01 -9.05 11.95
CA LYS A 81 10.10 -9.19 10.81
C LYS A 81 8.65 -9.00 11.29
N ALA A 82 7.93 -8.09 10.63
CA ALA A 82 6.52 -7.85 10.86
C ALA A 82 5.77 -7.79 9.51
N PRO A 83 4.51 -8.26 9.43
CA PRO A 83 3.67 -8.09 8.24
C PRO A 83 3.53 -6.61 7.88
N GLY A 84 3.53 -6.29 6.58
CA GLY A 84 3.37 -4.91 6.13
C GLY A 84 4.51 -3.97 6.53
N CYS A 85 5.67 -4.47 6.95
CA CYS A 85 6.83 -3.66 7.32
C CYS A 85 7.98 -3.86 6.32
N LEU A 86 8.46 -2.75 5.77
CA LEU A 86 9.60 -2.72 4.84
C LEU A 86 10.70 -1.84 5.40
N THR A 87 11.93 -2.32 5.42
CA THR A 87 13.09 -1.47 5.64
C THR A 87 13.56 -0.94 4.29
N ILE A 88 13.76 0.36 4.18
CA ILE A 88 14.15 1.04 2.95
C ILE A 88 15.49 1.74 3.16
N GLN A 89 16.45 1.43 2.31
CA GLN A 89 17.70 2.17 2.20
C GLN A 89 17.64 3.08 0.97
N GLY A 90 17.79 4.39 1.18
CA GLY A 90 17.96 5.34 0.09
C GLY A 90 19.36 5.25 -0.50
N VAL A 91 19.46 5.02 -1.80
CA VAL A 91 20.70 4.95 -2.56
C VAL A 91 20.67 6.02 -3.67
N PRO A 92 21.41 7.14 -3.51
CA PRO A 92 21.45 8.21 -4.50
C PRO A 92 22.33 7.83 -5.70
N GLN A 93 21.92 8.23 -6.91
CA GLN A 93 22.63 8.00 -8.16
C GLN A 93 22.63 9.30 -9.01
N PRO A 94 23.81 9.89 -9.30
CA PRO A 94 25.06 9.71 -8.56
C PRO A 94 24.90 10.14 -7.10
N ASN A 95 25.85 9.85 -6.20
CA ASN A 95 25.71 10.28 -4.82
C ASN A 95 25.64 11.82 -4.71
N GLY A 96 26.54 12.55 -5.38
CA GLY A 96 26.49 14.02 -5.45
C GLY A 96 26.24 14.70 -4.09
N GLN A 97 26.98 14.24 -3.06
CA GLN A 97 26.90 14.70 -1.67
C GLN A 97 25.60 14.38 -0.93
N ALA A 98 24.81 13.42 -1.41
CA ALA A 98 23.61 13.00 -0.69
C ALA A 98 23.95 12.23 0.59
N ALA A 99 23.22 12.54 1.66
CA ALA A 99 23.39 11.85 2.92
C ALA A 99 22.68 10.48 2.84
N PRO A 100 23.35 9.39 3.23
CA PRO A 100 22.69 8.09 3.29
C PRO A 100 21.63 8.11 4.40
N TRP A 101 20.47 7.52 4.12
CA TRP A 101 19.40 7.35 5.09
C TRP A 101 18.77 5.97 4.97
N LYS A 102 18.21 5.49 6.08
CA LYS A 102 17.52 4.22 6.20
C LYS A 102 16.31 4.41 7.11
N SER A 103 15.14 3.94 6.68
CA SER A 103 13.93 4.04 7.49
C SER A 103 13.00 2.86 7.23
N ASP A 104 12.07 2.64 8.15
CA ASP A 104 11.05 1.61 8.03
C ASP A 104 9.73 2.24 7.54
N ALA A 105 9.09 1.53 6.62
CA ALA A 105 7.78 1.86 6.08
C ALA A 105 6.75 0.86 6.60
N HIS A 106 5.58 1.36 6.99
CA HIS A 106 4.50 0.55 7.55
C HIS A 106 3.25 0.63 6.68
N LEU A 107 2.69 -0.53 6.36
CA LEU A 107 1.47 -0.69 5.57
C LEU A 107 0.24 -0.60 6.48
N SER A 108 -0.69 0.28 6.12
CA SER A 108 -2.02 0.33 6.71
C SER A 108 -3.03 0.69 5.65
N ASN A 109 -4.15 -0.05 5.59
CA ASN A 109 -5.25 0.21 4.65
C ASN A 109 -4.80 0.32 3.17
N GLY A 110 -3.82 -0.50 2.77
CA GLY A 110 -3.28 -0.52 1.40
C GLY A 110 -2.27 0.59 1.07
N ARG A 111 -1.94 1.46 2.03
CA ARG A 111 -0.95 2.54 1.85
C ARG A 111 0.22 2.36 2.80
N TYR A 112 1.43 2.48 2.28
CA TYR A 112 2.64 2.58 3.10
C TYR A 112 2.83 4.01 3.58
N THR A 113 3.40 4.15 4.77
CA THR A 113 3.90 5.43 5.29
C THR A 113 5.31 5.24 5.81
N MET A 114 6.20 6.18 5.48
CA MET A 114 7.60 6.21 5.93
C MET A 114 7.99 7.63 6.29
N VAL A 115 8.76 7.78 7.36
CA VAL A 115 9.29 9.08 7.81
C VAL A 115 10.80 9.07 7.70
N VAL A 116 11.39 10.12 7.15
CA VAL A 116 12.83 10.25 6.97
C VAL A 116 13.26 11.68 7.29
N ASP A 117 14.19 11.84 8.21
CA ASP A 117 14.93 13.10 8.35
C ASP A 117 16.10 13.06 7.38
N VAL A 118 16.06 13.91 6.35
CA VAL A 118 17.05 13.95 5.27
C VAL A 118 17.99 15.13 5.52
N PRO A 119 19.26 14.90 5.92
CA PRO A 119 20.19 15.98 6.23
C PRO A 119 20.43 16.98 5.09
N ASP A 120 20.28 16.53 3.84
CA ASP A 120 20.44 17.31 2.63
C ASP A 120 19.13 17.49 1.85
N GLY A 121 17.99 17.46 2.54
CA GLY A 121 16.66 17.51 1.92
C GLY A 121 16.34 18.82 1.18
N VAL A 122 16.93 19.94 1.61
CA VAL A 122 16.90 21.22 0.88
C VAL A 122 18.23 21.40 0.17
N ARG A 123 18.23 21.25 -1.15
CA ARG A 123 19.43 21.35 -1.99
C ARG A 123 19.59 22.71 -2.64
N CYS A 124 20.54 23.50 -2.14
CA CYS A 124 20.91 24.81 -2.67
C CYS A 124 22.28 24.76 -3.37
N THR A 125 22.61 25.80 -4.14
CA THR A 125 23.84 25.85 -4.95
C THR A 125 25.14 25.68 -4.14
N VAL A 126 25.18 26.17 -2.89
CA VAL A 126 26.41 26.21 -2.07
C VAL A 126 26.25 25.60 -0.68
N GLN A 127 25.05 25.14 -0.32
CA GLN A 127 24.73 24.64 1.01
C GLN A 127 23.52 23.70 0.98
N PHE A 128 23.43 22.85 1.99
CA PHE A 128 22.32 21.92 2.19
C PHE A 128 21.69 22.15 3.56
N PHE A 129 20.37 22.04 3.63
CA PHE A 129 19.64 22.08 4.90
C PHE A 129 18.81 20.81 5.09
N PRO A 130 18.57 20.41 6.34
CA PRO A 130 17.76 19.24 6.62
C PRO A 130 16.29 19.46 6.25
N SER A 131 15.62 18.38 5.86
CA SER A 131 14.16 18.30 5.80
C SER A 131 13.66 17.13 6.64
N HIS A 132 12.41 17.25 7.08
CA HIS A 132 11.61 16.16 7.60
C HIS A 132 10.61 15.73 6.52
N ASP A 133 10.77 14.51 6.03
CA ASP A 133 9.98 13.97 4.94
C ASP A 133 9.01 12.91 5.43
N VAL A 134 7.75 13.07 5.05
CA VAL A 134 6.70 12.07 5.25
C VAL A 134 6.27 11.54 3.89
N TYR A 135 6.67 10.31 3.59
CA TYR A 135 6.30 9.59 2.37
C TYR A 135 5.04 8.80 2.60
N SER A 136 4.14 8.79 1.62
CA SER A 136 3.02 7.85 1.61
C SER A 136 2.58 7.44 0.21
N TRP A 137 2.44 6.14 -0.01
CA TRP A 137 2.17 5.57 -1.34
C TRP A 137 1.32 4.32 -1.29
N ASP A 138 0.56 4.09 -2.36
CA ASP A 138 -0.29 2.91 -2.50
C ASP A 138 0.54 1.66 -2.83
N ALA A 139 0.26 0.56 -2.14
CA ALA A 139 1.05 -0.66 -2.21
C ALA A 139 0.96 -1.41 -3.55
N VAL A 140 -0.06 -1.11 -4.37
CA VAL A 140 -0.33 -1.81 -5.63
C VAL A 140 0.12 -0.99 -6.83
N THR A 141 -0.33 0.26 -6.90
CA THR A 141 -0.02 1.21 -7.97
C THR A 141 1.39 1.78 -7.83
N LEU A 142 1.97 1.73 -6.63
CA LEU A 142 3.29 2.28 -6.31
C LEU A 142 3.41 3.80 -6.54
N ALA A 143 2.27 4.48 -6.66
CA ALA A 143 2.16 5.92 -6.75
C ALA A 143 1.97 6.52 -5.35
N GLY A 144 2.60 7.67 -5.12
CA GLY A 144 2.52 8.33 -3.83
C GLY A 144 2.98 9.77 -3.88
N GLU A 145 3.21 10.32 -2.69
CA GLU A 145 3.73 11.65 -2.51
C GLU A 145 4.64 11.71 -1.29
N VAL A 146 5.53 12.68 -1.29
CA VAL A 146 6.31 13.08 -0.12
C VAL A 146 5.97 14.51 0.25
N VAL A 147 5.65 14.70 1.53
CA VAL A 147 5.56 16.03 2.13
C VAL A 147 6.88 16.30 2.83
N SER A 148 7.60 17.31 2.37
CA SER A 148 8.92 17.69 2.88
C SER A 148 8.81 19.02 3.60
N THR A 149 9.01 19.01 4.91
CA THR A 149 9.02 20.21 5.78
C THR A 149 10.44 20.57 6.18
N PHE A 150 10.75 21.86 6.22
CA PHE A 150 12.10 22.36 6.50
C PHE A 150 12.05 23.72 7.18
N ASP A 151 13.04 24.01 8.03
CA ASP A 151 13.09 25.27 8.80
C ASP A 151 13.75 26.42 8.05
N THR A 152 14.53 26.14 7.02
CA THR A 152 15.29 27.15 6.27
C THR A 152 15.37 26.79 4.79
N GLY A 153 15.05 27.77 3.93
CA GLY A 153 15.20 27.67 2.49
C GLY A 153 16.53 28.22 1.97
N CYS A 154 16.76 28.06 0.67
CA CYS A 154 17.96 28.58 0.01
C CYS A 154 18.09 30.10 0.14
N GLY A 155 19.33 30.59 0.30
CA GLY A 155 19.62 32.02 0.43
C GLY A 155 19.15 32.65 1.74
N GLY A 156 18.87 31.84 2.77
CA GLY A 156 18.31 32.32 4.04
C GLY A 156 16.80 32.60 3.97
N GLY A 157 16.13 32.04 2.95
CA GLY A 157 14.67 32.09 2.86
C GLY A 157 13.99 31.38 4.04
N PRO A 158 12.72 31.69 4.32
CA PRO A 158 11.98 31.05 5.41
C PRO A 158 11.83 29.54 5.17
N GLY A 159 11.61 28.80 6.25
CA GLY A 159 11.15 27.42 6.19
C GLY A 159 9.77 27.28 5.55
N GLY A 160 9.39 26.05 5.24
CA GLY A 160 8.14 25.76 4.56
C GLY A 160 7.85 24.27 4.45
N SER A 161 6.85 23.96 3.63
CA SER A 161 6.45 22.60 3.28
C SER A 161 6.21 22.51 1.78
N ASN A 162 6.83 21.54 1.13
CA ASN A 162 6.61 21.21 -0.27
C ASN A 162 6.04 19.80 -0.39
N THR A 163 5.22 19.56 -1.40
CA THR A 163 4.69 18.23 -1.71
C THR A 163 5.11 17.83 -3.11
N TYR A 164 5.71 16.64 -3.22
CA TYR A 164 6.18 16.10 -4.48
C TYR A 164 5.51 14.76 -4.75
N PRO A 165 4.78 14.61 -5.86
CA PRO A 165 4.32 13.29 -6.28
C PRO A 165 5.52 12.41 -6.66
N PHE A 166 5.38 11.11 -6.48
CA PHE A 166 6.36 10.15 -6.99
C PHE A 166 5.72 8.86 -7.46
N GLN A 167 6.47 8.13 -8.28
CA GLN A 167 6.17 6.77 -8.69
C GLN A 167 7.38 5.88 -8.38
N LEU A 168 7.13 4.70 -7.79
CA LEU A 168 8.17 3.67 -7.71
C LEU A 168 8.09 2.76 -8.92
N VAL A 169 9.25 2.58 -9.57
CA VAL A 169 9.41 1.72 -10.74
C VAL A 169 10.47 0.69 -10.42
N ARG A 170 10.18 -0.59 -10.70
CA ARG A 170 11.13 -1.68 -10.46
C ARG A 170 12.44 -1.42 -11.21
N TRP A 171 13.57 -1.51 -10.49
CA TRP A 171 14.91 -1.22 -10.99
C TRP A 171 15.74 -2.50 -11.13
#